data_AF-A0A1H9EEK4-F1
#
_entry.id   AF-A0A1H9EEK4-F1
#
_cell.length_a   1.000
_cell.length_b   1.000
_cell.length_c   1.000
_cell.angle_alpha   90.00
_cell.angle_beta   90.00
_cell.angle_gamma   90.00
#
_symmetry.space_group_name_H-M   'P 1'
#
loop_
_entity.id
_entity.type
_entity.pdbx_description
1 polymer ?
#
loop_
_entity_poly.entity_id
_entity_poly.type
_entity_poly.pdbx_seq_one_letter_code
_entity_poly.pdbx_strand_id
1 'polypeptide(L)'
;MLTALLFSLLHLALSPVDSANLPPQLYLSKDQGGSWQPFNQGLPEQATPANVLNHPDGIYLTTDAHGLYFLPKGSTVWEPRNNRLPQRIDINAIAADGDKLAIGTFRQGVYLSFNGGKSWTPSIFNLRAGSVRALLYHEGLLIAGTDGGIYRSHDGGMSWRHCSDLQQTNDLIAHGGRLYAARLKGIFVSEDNGASWQPCFAGNTAQRFLADGQSLYAQLIGQSMIRTTDGGANWEIPIGMLSSKNAKTLPQKLWSGYRAELPNDSSGLRFISSSPRGWLAGRTMDGC
;
A
#
# COMPACT_ATOMS: atom_id res chain seq x y z
N MET A 1 -5.98 53.39 -11.27
CA MET A 1 -5.72 52.67 -10.01
C MET A 1 -4.89 51.44 -10.33
N LEU A 2 -3.58 51.53 -10.06
CA LEU A 2 -2.64 50.42 -9.83
C LEU A 2 -3.21 49.49 -8.72
N THR A 3 -2.91 48.20 -8.55
CA THR A 3 -1.72 47.39 -8.86
C THR A 3 -2.07 45.91 -8.66
N ALA A 4 -1.52 45.03 -9.49
CA ALA A 4 -1.38 43.61 -9.19
C ALA A 4 -0.40 43.39 -8.04
N LEU A 5 -0.66 42.41 -7.17
CA LEU A 5 0.32 41.90 -6.21
C LEU A 5 0.50 40.40 -6.41
N LEU A 6 1.67 40.09 -6.98
CA LEU A 6 2.36 38.81 -6.94
C LEU A 6 2.40 38.26 -5.51
N PHE A 7 2.13 36.97 -5.34
CA PHE A 7 2.82 36.19 -4.31
C PHE A 7 3.89 35.35 -4.99
N SER A 8 5.12 35.68 -4.61
CA SER A 8 6.39 35.15 -5.08
C SER A 8 6.53 33.65 -4.83
N LEU A 9 6.97 32.97 -5.89
CA LEU A 9 7.53 31.64 -5.91
C LEU A 9 8.66 31.50 -4.88
N LEU A 10 8.52 30.57 -3.93
CA LEU A 10 9.66 29.95 -3.29
C LEU A 10 10.07 28.76 -4.17
N HIS A 11 10.85 29.02 -5.23
CA HIS A 11 11.67 27.97 -5.83
C HIS A 11 12.79 27.67 -4.84
N LEU A 12 12.57 26.69 -3.95
CA LEU A 12 13.69 25.89 -3.48
C LEU A 12 14.19 25.14 -4.71
N ALA A 13 15.23 25.70 -5.34
CA ALA A 13 16.03 24.99 -6.29
C ALA A 13 16.63 23.80 -5.54
N LEU A 14 15.94 22.65 -5.61
CA LEU A 14 16.62 21.37 -5.49
C LEU A 14 17.71 21.42 -6.56
N SER A 15 18.96 21.35 -6.13
CA SER A 15 20.08 21.06 -7.02
C SER A 15 19.63 19.96 -7.97
N PRO A 16 19.89 20.04 -9.29
CA PRO A 16 19.61 18.94 -10.18
C PRO A 16 20.33 17.72 -9.59
N VAL A 17 19.56 16.78 -9.05
CA VAL A 17 20.12 15.52 -8.59
C VAL A 17 20.67 14.92 -9.86
N ASP A 18 21.99 14.78 -9.91
CA ASP A 18 22.68 14.23 -11.06
C ASP A 18 22.07 12.85 -11.32
N SER A 19 21.30 12.74 -12.41
CA SER A 19 20.47 11.56 -12.69
C SER A 19 21.31 10.29 -12.80
N ALA A 20 22.61 10.44 -13.02
CA ALA A 20 23.58 9.36 -13.15
C ALA A 20 23.96 8.66 -11.82
N ASN A 21 23.52 9.16 -10.65
CA ASN A 21 23.90 8.60 -9.34
C ASN A 21 22.74 8.53 -8.33
N LEU A 22 21.49 8.41 -8.81
CA LEU A 22 20.36 8.22 -7.92
C LEU A 22 20.48 6.86 -7.21
N PRO A 23 20.40 6.81 -5.86
CA PRO A 23 20.46 5.53 -5.17
C PRO A 23 19.26 4.65 -5.58
N PRO A 24 19.40 3.32 -5.49
CA PRO A 24 18.31 2.40 -5.73
C PRO A 24 17.08 2.76 -4.89
N GLN A 25 15.89 2.62 -5.47
CA GLN A 25 14.63 2.95 -4.80
C GLN A 25 13.97 1.75 -4.09
N LEU A 26 14.48 0.54 -4.37
CA LEU A 26 13.98 -0.72 -3.81
C LEU A 26 15.15 -1.54 -3.25
N TYR A 27 14.99 -2.02 -2.01
CA TYR A 27 15.97 -2.84 -1.32
C TYR A 27 15.35 -4.14 -0.82
N LEU A 28 16.19 -5.17 -0.72
CA LEU A 28 15.88 -6.45 -0.12
C LEU A 28 16.79 -6.69 1.08
N SER A 29 16.19 -7.10 2.20
CA SER A 29 16.90 -7.65 3.35
C SER A 29 16.58 -9.14 3.50
N LYS A 30 17.63 -9.97 3.60
CA LYS A 30 17.51 -11.41 3.82
C LYS A 30 17.74 -11.82 5.28
N ASP A 31 18.15 -10.88 6.12
CA ASP A 31 18.51 -11.07 7.53
C ASP A 31 17.57 -10.33 8.49
N GLN A 32 16.29 -10.21 8.07
CA GLN A 32 15.23 -9.58 8.87
C GLN A 32 15.56 -8.14 9.25
N GLY A 33 16.04 -7.36 8.28
CA GLY A 33 16.30 -5.94 8.41
C GLY A 33 17.64 -5.59 9.06
N GLY A 34 18.57 -6.55 9.17
CA GLY A 34 19.94 -6.29 9.64
C GLY A 34 20.80 -5.60 8.59
N SER A 35 20.62 -5.97 7.32
CA SER A 35 21.29 -5.36 6.17
C SER A 35 20.37 -5.33 4.95
N TRP A 36 20.62 -4.37 4.06
CA TRP A 36 19.79 -4.07 2.90
C TRP A 36 20.64 -3.98 1.63
N GLN A 37 20.18 -4.64 0.56
CA GLN A 37 20.86 -4.65 -0.73
C GLN A 37 19.91 -4.15 -1.83
N PRO A 38 20.41 -3.43 -2.85
CA PRO A 38 19.60 -3.00 -4.00
C PRO A 38 18.87 -4.17 -4.67
N PHE A 39 17.61 -3.94 -5.04
CA PHE A 39 16.75 -4.99 -5.60
C PHE A 39 15.86 -4.49 -6.75
N ASN A 40 16.45 -3.70 -7.65
CA ASN A 40 15.78 -2.94 -8.71
C ASN A 40 16.08 -3.42 -10.13
N GLN A 41 16.72 -4.58 -10.31
CA GLN A 41 17.05 -5.09 -11.65
C GLN A 41 15.79 -5.31 -12.50
N GLY A 42 15.69 -4.67 -13.66
CA GLY A 42 14.51 -4.73 -14.54
C GLY A 42 13.46 -3.64 -14.27
N LEU A 43 13.62 -2.83 -13.22
CA LEU A 43 12.85 -1.60 -13.03
C LEU A 43 13.50 -0.44 -13.79
N PRO A 44 12.71 0.55 -14.26
CA PRO A 44 13.25 1.83 -14.73
C PRO A 44 14.09 2.51 -13.65
N GLU A 45 15.11 3.27 -14.07
CA GLU A 45 16.05 3.94 -13.18
C GLU A 45 15.36 4.91 -12.19
N GLN A 46 14.28 5.56 -12.62
CA GLN A 46 13.49 6.51 -11.82
C GLN A 46 12.18 5.91 -11.30
N ALA A 47 12.01 4.59 -11.33
CA ALA A 47 10.80 3.98 -10.80
C ALA A 47 10.76 4.12 -9.28
N THR A 48 9.76 4.83 -8.77
CA THR A 48 9.50 4.95 -7.33
C THR A 48 8.54 3.84 -6.90
N PRO A 49 8.99 2.84 -6.11
CA PRO A 49 8.13 1.76 -5.62
C PRO A 49 7.01 2.31 -4.72
N ALA A 50 5.80 1.81 -4.88
CA ALA A 50 4.63 2.29 -4.14
C ALA A 50 3.97 1.22 -3.26
N ASN A 51 3.57 0.10 -3.85
CA ASN A 51 2.93 -1.01 -3.13
C ASN A 51 3.53 -2.35 -3.56
N VAL A 52 3.57 -3.29 -2.62
CA VAL A 52 4.02 -4.66 -2.84
C VAL A 52 2.87 -5.62 -2.54
N LEU A 53 2.63 -6.56 -3.44
CA LEU A 53 1.69 -7.65 -3.24
C LEU A 53 2.42 -8.99 -3.43
N ASN A 54 2.43 -9.82 -2.39
CA ASN A 54 2.92 -11.18 -2.48
C ASN A 54 1.88 -12.06 -3.19
N HIS A 55 2.34 -12.92 -4.09
CA HIS A 55 1.52 -13.86 -4.85
C HIS A 55 2.19 -15.25 -4.87
N PRO A 56 1.45 -16.37 -4.99
CA PRO A 56 2.06 -17.71 -5.10
C PRO A 56 3.12 -17.83 -6.20
N ASP A 57 2.91 -17.14 -7.32
CA ASP A 57 3.79 -17.17 -8.48
C ASP A 57 4.94 -16.15 -8.43
N GLY A 58 4.95 -15.23 -7.46
CA GLY A 58 5.93 -14.14 -7.43
C GLY A 58 5.54 -12.94 -6.59
N ILE A 59 6.05 -11.78 -6.95
CA ILE A 59 5.78 -10.51 -6.24
C ILE A 59 5.34 -9.47 -7.27
N TYR A 60 4.22 -8.80 -7.02
CA TYR A 60 3.83 -7.63 -7.79
C TYR A 60 4.30 -6.36 -7.08
N LEU A 61 4.78 -5.41 -7.86
CA LEU A 61 5.22 -4.11 -7.40
C LEU A 61 4.57 -3.02 -8.26
N THR A 62 3.80 -2.14 -7.62
CA THR A 62 3.34 -0.91 -8.28
C THR A 62 4.40 0.17 -8.13
N THR A 63 4.48 1.05 -9.11
CA THR A 63 5.41 2.17 -9.14
C THR A 63 4.67 3.45 -9.46
N ASP A 64 5.18 4.59 -9.00
CA ASP A 64 4.64 5.89 -9.41
C ASP A 64 4.99 6.12 -10.88
N ALA A 65 3.98 6.50 -11.68
CA ALA A 65 4.06 6.82 -13.10
C ALA A 65 4.61 5.74 -14.06
N HIS A 66 5.14 4.61 -13.57
CA HIS A 66 5.71 3.53 -14.40
C HIS A 66 4.92 2.22 -14.37
N GLY A 67 3.74 2.23 -13.73
CA GLY A 67 2.79 1.13 -13.74
C GLY A 67 3.18 -0.03 -12.81
N LEU A 68 2.86 -1.25 -13.25
CA LEU A 68 3.03 -2.49 -12.51
C LEU A 68 4.19 -3.33 -13.05
N TYR A 69 4.96 -3.90 -12.13
CA TYR A 69 5.99 -4.89 -12.38
C TYR A 69 5.70 -6.18 -11.63
N PHE A 70 6.15 -7.30 -12.19
CA PHE A 70 6.07 -8.61 -11.58
C PHE A 70 7.46 -9.23 -11.51
N LEU A 71 7.80 -9.76 -10.35
CA LEU A 71 8.99 -10.57 -10.13
C LEU A 71 8.56 -12.04 -10.05
N PRO A 72 8.83 -12.85 -11.09
CA PRO A 72 8.55 -14.27 -11.04
C PRO A 72 9.27 -14.96 -9.88
N LYS A 73 8.66 -16.02 -9.33
CA LYS A 73 9.30 -16.90 -8.35
C LYS A 73 10.63 -17.43 -8.90
N GLY A 74 11.71 -17.26 -8.12
CA GLY A 74 13.07 -17.64 -8.51
C GLY A 74 13.84 -16.60 -9.34
N SER A 75 13.19 -15.65 -10.01
CA SER A 75 13.86 -14.61 -10.82
C SER A 75 14.48 -13.50 -9.95
N THR A 76 15.53 -12.81 -10.36
CA THR A 76 15.98 -11.54 -9.73
C THR A 76 15.62 -10.31 -10.54
N VAL A 77 14.93 -10.50 -11.67
CA VAL A 77 14.61 -9.47 -12.65
C VAL A 77 13.10 -9.21 -12.64
N TRP A 78 12.74 -7.94 -12.44
CA TRP A 78 11.37 -7.44 -12.54
C TRP A 78 10.95 -7.34 -14.01
N GLU A 79 9.73 -7.76 -14.30
CA GLU A 79 9.14 -7.72 -15.64
C GLU A 79 7.94 -6.76 -15.67
N PRO A 80 7.81 -5.92 -16.71
CA PRO A 80 6.65 -5.04 -16.81
C PRO A 80 5.34 -5.85 -17.02
N ARG A 81 4.26 -5.34 -16.44
CA ARG A 81 2.88 -5.85 -16.55
C ARG A 81 1.93 -4.71 -16.91
N ASN A 82 2.30 -3.94 -17.94
CA ASN A 82 1.69 -2.65 -18.28
C ASN A 82 0.85 -2.64 -19.57
N ASN A 83 0.71 -3.78 -20.24
CA ASN A 83 0.02 -3.85 -21.53
C ASN A 83 -1.44 -3.39 -21.39
N ARG A 84 -1.84 -2.41 -22.21
CA ARG A 84 -3.16 -1.73 -22.18
C ARG A 84 -3.47 -0.93 -20.91
N LEU A 85 -2.49 -0.67 -20.05
CA LEU A 85 -2.60 0.43 -19.08
C LEU A 85 -2.30 1.76 -19.77
N PRO A 86 -2.87 2.88 -19.30
CA PRO A 86 -2.44 4.21 -19.70
C PRO A 86 -0.95 4.42 -19.46
N GLN A 87 -0.31 5.20 -20.34
CA GLN A 87 1.14 5.52 -20.25
C GLN A 87 1.54 6.26 -18.97
N ARG A 88 0.60 7.02 -18.37
CA ARG A 88 0.77 7.65 -17.05
C ARG A 88 -0.43 7.26 -16.20
N ILE A 89 -0.17 6.46 -15.19
CA ILE A 89 -1.16 5.95 -14.25
C ILE A 89 -0.60 6.00 -12.84
N ASP A 90 -1.35 6.62 -11.93
CA ASP A 90 -1.02 6.69 -10.51
C ASP A 90 -1.75 5.58 -9.79
N ILE A 91 -1.04 4.50 -9.48
CA ILE A 91 -1.59 3.30 -8.85
C ILE A 91 -1.45 3.41 -7.33
N ASN A 92 -2.59 3.47 -6.64
CA ASN A 92 -2.64 3.56 -5.18
C ASN A 92 -2.79 2.20 -4.50
N ALA A 93 -3.46 1.25 -5.16
CA ALA A 93 -3.75 -0.06 -4.59
C ALA A 93 -3.63 -1.17 -5.63
N ILE A 94 -3.33 -2.38 -5.17
CA ILE A 94 -3.37 -3.60 -5.95
C ILE A 94 -3.93 -4.75 -5.09
N ALA A 95 -4.74 -5.61 -5.69
CA ALA A 95 -5.22 -6.85 -5.08
C ALA A 95 -5.21 -8.01 -6.09
N ALA A 96 -5.09 -9.24 -5.61
CA ALA A 96 -5.11 -10.46 -6.42
C ALA A 96 -6.05 -11.53 -5.85
N ASP A 97 -6.68 -12.30 -6.75
CA ASP A 97 -7.36 -13.58 -6.48
C ASP A 97 -7.01 -14.56 -7.62
N GLY A 98 -5.95 -15.35 -7.40
CA GLY A 98 -5.28 -16.09 -8.47
C GLY A 98 -4.82 -15.15 -9.60
N ASP A 99 -5.15 -15.51 -10.84
CA ASP A 99 -4.81 -14.69 -12.02
C ASP A 99 -5.63 -13.40 -12.17
N LYS A 100 -6.65 -13.19 -11.33
CA LYS A 100 -7.43 -11.94 -11.32
C LYS A 100 -6.67 -10.89 -10.53
N LEU A 101 -6.33 -9.78 -11.17
CA LEU A 101 -5.77 -8.62 -10.51
C LEU A 101 -6.69 -7.42 -10.65
N ALA A 102 -6.72 -6.57 -9.64
CA ALA A 102 -7.33 -5.26 -9.70
C ALA A 102 -6.32 -4.21 -9.23
N ILE A 103 -6.27 -3.07 -9.92
CA ILE A 103 -5.51 -1.90 -9.50
C ILE A 103 -6.45 -0.71 -9.30
N GLY A 104 -6.26 -0.02 -8.19
CA GLY A 104 -6.97 1.18 -7.82
C GLY A 104 -6.10 2.39 -8.12
N THR A 105 -6.69 3.42 -8.72
CA THR A 105 -5.94 4.59 -9.19
C THR A 105 -6.40 5.88 -8.53
N PHE A 106 -5.57 6.92 -8.60
CA PHE A 106 -5.90 8.24 -8.02
C PHE A 106 -7.10 8.92 -8.68
N ARG A 107 -7.24 8.83 -10.01
CA ARG A 107 -8.29 9.56 -10.77
C ARG A 107 -8.88 8.79 -11.96
N GLN A 108 -8.43 7.58 -12.21
CA GLN A 108 -8.80 6.81 -13.40
C GLN A 108 -9.62 5.55 -13.04
N GLY A 109 -10.16 5.48 -11.82
CA GLY A 109 -10.99 4.38 -11.35
C GLY A 109 -10.19 3.10 -11.08
N VAL A 110 -10.76 1.96 -11.47
CA VAL A 110 -10.19 0.62 -11.31
C VAL A 110 -9.83 0.05 -12.68
N TYR A 111 -8.68 -0.62 -12.78
CA TYR A 111 -8.35 -1.49 -13.91
C TYR A 111 -8.28 -2.94 -13.45
N LEU A 112 -8.68 -3.83 -14.34
CA LEU A 112 -8.78 -5.26 -14.08
C LEU A 112 -7.86 -6.03 -15.03
N SER A 113 -7.31 -7.12 -14.55
CA SER A 113 -6.64 -8.13 -15.35
C SER A 113 -7.16 -9.50 -14.95
N PHE A 114 -7.34 -10.39 -15.93
CA PHE A 114 -7.78 -11.77 -15.72
C PHE A 114 -6.72 -12.79 -16.13
N ASN A 115 -5.47 -12.35 -16.30
CA ASN A 115 -4.35 -13.14 -16.82
C ASN A 115 -3.01 -12.80 -16.15
N GLY A 116 -3.03 -12.51 -14.85
CA GLY A 116 -1.82 -12.23 -14.07
C GLY A 116 -1.12 -10.92 -14.49
N GLY A 117 -1.89 -9.91 -14.86
CA GLY A 117 -1.38 -8.59 -15.24
C GLY A 117 -0.77 -8.50 -16.64
N LYS A 118 -0.91 -9.55 -17.48
CA LYS A 118 -0.39 -9.54 -18.85
C LYS A 118 -1.15 -8.59 -19.78
N SER A 119 -2.40 -8.27 -19.45
CA SER A 119 -3.19 -7.22 -20.10
C SER A 119 -4.26 -6.67 -19.16
N TRP A 120 -4.61 -5.40 -19.35
CA TRP A 120 -5.57 -4.69 -18.51
C TRP A 120 -6.77 -4.16 -19.28
N THR A 121 -7.90 -4.06 -18.58
CA THR A 121 -9.13 -3.44 -19.07
C THR A 121 -9.69 -2.51 -18.00
N PRO A 122 -10.20 -1.32 -18.35
CA PRO A 122 -10.85 -0.44 -17.39
C PRO A 122 -12.15 -1.09 -16.87
N SER A 123 -12.40 -0.94 -15.58
CA SER A 123 -13.67 -1.30 -14.93
C SER A 123 -14.71 -0.20 -15.15
N ILE A 124 -16.00 -0.56 -15.17
CA ILE A 124 -17.08 0.41 -15.03
C ILE A 124 -17.18 0.82 -13.56
N PHE A 125 -16.35 1.80 -13.17
CA PHE A 125 -16.26 2.29 -11.80
C PHE A 125 -16.75 3.74 -11.69
N ASN A 126 -17.48 4.07 -10.63
CA ASN A 126 -17.99 5.42 -10.42
C ASN A 126 -16.86 6.38 -10.03
N LEU A 127 -16.39 7.21 -10.97
CA LEU A 127 -15.32 8.18 -10.74
C LEU A 127 -15.65 9.24 -9.68
N ARG A 128 -16.93 9.46 -9.34
CA ARG A 128 -17.31 10.36 -8.23
C ARG A 128 -16.88 9.83 -6.86
N ALA A 129 -16.54 8.55 -6.76
CA ALA A 129 -15.97 7.94 -5.56
C ALA A 129 -14.55 8.48 -5.23
N GLY A 130 -13.94 9.27 -6.13
CA GLY A 130 -12.60 9.82 -5.95
C GLY A 130 -11.51 8.77 -6.11
N SER A 131 -10.39 8.97 -5.40
CA SER A 131 -9.25 8.05 -5.45
C SER A 131 -9.62 6.68 -4.91
N VAL A 132 -9.26 5.61 -5.63
CA VAL A 132 -9.35 4.24 -5.13
C VAL A 132 -8.07 3.94 -4.37
N ARG A 133 -8.15 3.99 -3.05
CA ARG A 133 -7.01 3.96 -2.13
C ARG A 133 -6.65 2.58 -1.63
N ALA A 134 -7.63 1.69 -1.54
CA ALA A 134 -7.46 0.33 -1.05
C ALA A 134 -8.29 -0.63 -1.89
N LEU A 135 -7.74 -1.83 -2.12
CA LEU A 135 -8.43 -2.94 -2.77
C LEU A 135 -8.17 -4.23 -1.98
N LEU A 136 -9.19 -5.07 -1.88
CA LEU A 136 -9.09 -6.36 -1.23
C LEU A 136 -9.97 -7.38 -1.94
N TYR A 137 -9.38 -8.50 -2.34
CA TYR A 137 -10.15 -9.70 -2.66
C TYR A 137 -10.38 -10.50 -1.38
N HIS A 138 -11.63 -10.85 -1.11
CA HIS A 138 -12.01 -11.68 0.04
C HIS A 138 -13.27 -12.47 -0.27
N GLU A 139 -13.24 -13.79 -0.09
CA GLU A 139 -14.40 -14.68 -0.30
C GLU A 139 -15.12 -14.47 -1.64
N GLY A 140 -14.35 -14.33 -2.73
CA GLY A 140 -14.89 -14.11 -4.08
C GLY A 140 -15.41 -12.70 -4.35
N LEU A 141 -15.36 -11.80 -3.36
CA LEU A 141 -15.69 -10.40 -3.50
C LEU A 141 -14.43 -9.58 -3.79
N LEU A 142 -14.59 -8.52 -4.58
CA LEU A 142 -13.63 -7.44 -4.65
C LEU A 142 -14.19 -6.21 -3.93
N ILE A 143 -13.41 -5.66 -3.00
CA ILE A 143 -13.81 -4.53 -2.16
C ILE A 143 -12.87 -3.36 -2.48
N ALA A 144 -13.44 -2.18 -2.71
CA ALA A 144 -12.72 -0.96 -2.97
C ALA A 144 -13.02 0.08 -1.88
N GLY A 145 -11.97 0.50 -1.18
CA GLY A 145 -12.00 1.67 -0.30
C GLY A 145 -11.55 2.90 -1.07
N THR A 146 -12.34 3.96 -1.02
CA THR A 146 -12.08 5.18 -1.80
C THR A 146 -12.11 6.45 -0.94
N ASP A 147 -11.87 7.61 -1.57
CA ASP A 147 -12.11 8.91 -0.95
C ASP A 147 -13.59 9.13 -0.59
N GLY A 148 -14.51 8.62 -1.40
CA GLY A 148 -15.94 8.88 -1.33
C GLY A 148 -16.81 7.73 -0.83
N GLY A 149 -16.25 6.61 -0.38
CA GLY A 149 -17.01 5.48 0.17
C GLY A 149 -16.33 4.13 0.03
N ILE A 150 -17.05 3.08 0.43
CA ILE A 150 -16.67 1.68 0.22
C ILE A 150 -17.63 1.03 -0.77
N TYR A 151 -17.05 0.33 -1.75
CA TYR A 151 -17.75 -0.34 -2.84
C TYR A 151 -17.41 -1.82 -2.87
N ARG A 152 -18.37 -2.64 -3.30
CA ARG A 152 -18.20 -4.10 -3.45
C ARG A 152 -18.59 -4.55 -4.83
N SER A 153 -17.86 -5.53 -5.34
CA SER A 153 -18.15 -6.24 -6.58
C SER A 153 -18.21 -7.74 -6.32
N HIS A 154 -19.18 -8.41 -6.94
CA HIS A 154 -19.37 -9.87 -6.89
C HIS A 154 -18.88 -10.56 -8.18
N ASP A 155 -18.45 -9.80 -9.16
CA ASP A 155 -18.13 -10.25 -10.51
C ASP A 155 -16.69 -9.89 -10.91
N GLY A 156 -15.78 -9.83 -9.93
CA GLY A 156 -14.37 -9.56 -10.16
C GLY A 156 -14.08 -8.12 -10.61
N GLY A 157 -14.95 -7.17 -10.24
CA GLY A 157 -14.81 -5.75 -10.52
C GLY A 157 -15.54 -5.28 -11.78
N MET A 158 -16.31 -6.11 -12.48
CA MET A 158 -17.03 -5.67 -13.69
C MET A 158 -18.18 -4.71 -13.34
N SER A 159 -18.84 -4.93 -12.20
CA SER A 159 -19.86 -4.04 -11.64
C SER A 159 -19.67 -3.83 -10.14
N TRP A 160 -20.14 -2.69 -9.64
CA TRP A 160 -19.90 -2.25 -8.26
C TRP A 160 -21.17 -1.75 -7.59
N ARG A 161 -21.35 -2.13 -6.33
CA ARG A 161 -22.38 -1.62 -5.43
C ARG A 161 -21.74 -0.74 -4.37
N HIS A 162 -22.31 0.44 -4.16
CA HIS A 162 -21.96 1.28 -3.01
C HIS A 162 -22.51 0.65 -1.72
N CYS A 163 -21.66 0.49 -0.71
CA CYS A 163 -22.01 -0.18 0.54
C CYS A 163 -21.92 0.76 1.76
N SER A 164 -21.13 1.83 1.70
CA SER A 164 -20.97 2.73 2.83
C SER A 164 -20.35 4.07 2.44
N ASP A 165 -20.82 5.16 3.07
CA ASP A 165 -20.28 6.52 2.90
C ASP A 165 -18.96 6.76 3.68
N LEU A 166 -18.25 5.70 4.06
CA LEU A 166 -16.95 5.82 4.74
C LEU A 166 -15.90 6.41 3.80
N GLN A 167 -15.65 7.70 3.97
CA GLN A 167 -14.68 8.46 3.20
C GLN A 167 -13.23 8.18 3.63
N GLN A 168 -12.31 8.37 2.68
CA GLN A 168 -10.86 8.25 2.86
C GLN A 168 -10.41 6.93 3.51
N THR A 169 -10.82 5.82 2.89
CA THR A 169 -10.38 4.47 3.31
C THR A 169 -8.96 4.22 2.79
N ASN A 170 -7.95 4.30 3.66
CA ASN A 170 -6.54 4.21 3.30
C ASN A 170 -6.05 2.76 3.09
N ASP A 171 -6.63 1.80 3.81
CA ASP A 171 -6.24 0.39 3.71
C ASP A 171 -7.40 -0.53 4.07
N LEU A 172 -7.37 -1.75 3.52
CA LEU A 172 -8.35 -2.81 3.77
C LEU A 172 -7.62 -4.12 4.03
N ILE A 173 -8.04 -4.87 5.04
CA ILE A 173 -7.48 -6.20 5.34
C ILE A 173 -8.55 -7.15 5.85
N ALA A 174 -8.43 -8.42 5.48
CA ALA A 174 -9.18 -9.51 6.10
C ALA A 174 -8.33 -10.14 7.22
N HIS A 175 -8.88 -10.25 8.42
CA HIS A 175 -8.20 -10.85 9.57
C HIS A 175 -9.19 -11.48 10.54
N GLY A 176 -8.97 -12.73 10.94
CA GLY A 176 -9.82 -13.42 11.92
C GLY A 176 -11.30 -13.54 11.51
N GLY A 177 -11.59 -13.72 10.21
CA GLY A 177 -12.96 -13.80 9.69
C GLY A 177 -13.70 -12.46 9.57
N ARG A 178 -13.00 -11.35 9.78
CA ARG A 178 -13.54 -9.99 9.70
C ARG A 178 -12.79 -9.17 8.66
N LEU A 179 -13.40 -8.09 8.23
CA LEU A 179 -12.74 -7.07 7.42
C LEU A 179 -12.51 -5.81 8.23
N TYR A 180 -11.36 -5.16 8.03
CA TYR A 180 -11.02 -3.90 8.67
C TYR A 180 -10.70 -2.84 7.62
N ALA A 181 -11.14 -1.62 7.89
CA ALA A 181 -10.89 -0.44 7.07
C ALA A 181 -10.14 0.61 7.90
N ALA A 182 -8.92 0.93 7.47
CA ALA A 182 -8.13 2.02 8.02
C ALA A 182 -8.59 3.31 7.35
N ARG A 183 -8.91 4.34 8.13
CA ARG A 183 -9.42 5.60 7.55
C ARG A 183 -8.98 6.83 8.31
N LEU A 184 -9.40 7.98 7.77
CA LEU A 184 -9.41 9.22 8.54
C LEU A 184 -10.21 9.01 9.84
N LYS A 185 -9.57 9.33 10.98
CA LYS A 185 -10.13 9.20 12.33
C LYS A 185 -10.47 7.77 12.76
N GLY A 186 -9.52 6.84 12.61
CA GLY A 186 -9.58 5.52 13.25
C GLY A 186 -9.83 4.35 12.30
N ILE A 187 -10.41 3.28 12.86
CA ILE A 187 -10.58 1.97 12.20
C ILE A 187 -12.03 1.53 12.30
N PHE A 188 -12.53 0.98 11.20
CA PHE A 188 -13.85 0.37 11.12
C PHE A 188 -13.71 -1.13 10.85
N VAL A 189 -14.67 -1.91 11.32
CA VAL A 189 -14.76 -3.35 11.15
C VAL A 189 -16.07 -3.71 10.46
N SER A 190 -16.03 -4.76 9.65
CA SER A 190 -17.20 -5.39 9.06
C SER A 190 -17.20 -6.88 9.38
N GLU A 191 -18.35 -7.35 9.86
CA GLU A 191 -18.65 -8.75 10.20
C GLU A 191 -19.43 -9.46 9.08
N ASP A 192 -19.80 -8.73 8.02
CA ASP A 192 -20.71 -9.17 6.95
C ASP A 192 -20.09 -9.00 5.56
N ASN A 193 -18.78 -9.28 5.47
CA ASN A 193 -18.00 -9.22 4.22
C ASN A 193 -18.10 -7.87 3.51
N GLY A 194 -18.11 -6.78 4.28
CA GLY A 194 -18.06 -5.40 3.82
C GLY A 194 -19.43 -4.83 3.43
N ALA A 195 -20.54 -5.49 3.77
CA ALA A 195 -21.89 -4.96 3.51
C ALA A 195 -22.21 -3.77 4.42
N SER A 196 -21.79 -3.84 5.68
CA SER A 196 -21.90 -2.79 6.67
C SER A 196 -20.61 -2.67 7.49
N TRP A 197 -20.40 -1.50 8.09
CA TRP A 197 -19.16 -1.16 8.78
C TRP A 197 -19.45 -0.41 10.06
N GLN A 198 -18.78 -0.79 11.15
CA GLN A 198 -18.93 -0.17 12.47
C GLN A 198 -17.56 0.30 12.99
N PRO A 199 -17.49 1.41 13.72
CA PRO A 199 -16.21 1.85 14.30
C PRO A 199 -15.75 0.86 15.38
N CYS A 200 -14.49 0.44 15.33
CA CYS A 200 -13.86 -0.38 16.38
C CYS A 200 -12.67 0.31 17.05
N PHE A 201 -12.18 1.41 16.47
CA PHE A 201 -11.18 2.28 17.09
C PHE A 201 -11.41 3.72 16.64
N ALA A 202 -11.43 4.65 17.59
CA ALA A 202 -11.50 6.08 17.33
C ALA A 202 -10.18 6.74 17.75
N GLY A 203 -9.62 7.59 16.90
CA GLY A 203 -8.34 8.23 17.18
C GLY A 203 -7.71 8.85 15.94
N ASN A 204 -6.38 8.76 15.83
CA ASN A 204 -5.63 9.26 14.69
C ASN A 204 -5.97 8.51 13.40
N THR A 205 -5.59 9.09 12.26
CA THR A 205 -5.72 8.45 10.95
C THR A 205 -4.96 7.14 10.93
N ALA A 206 -5.65 6.04 10.68
CA ALA A 206 -5.02 4.77 10.38
C ALA A 206 -4.60 4.77 8.89
N GLN A 207 -3.35 4.42 8.63
CA GLN A 207 -2.79 4.43 7.27
C GLN A 207 -2.69 3.04 6.67
N ARG A 208 -2.21 2.06 7.44
CA ARG A 208 -1.90 0.71 6.95
C ARG A 208 -2.11 -0.33 8.03
N PHE A 209 -2.47 -1.53 7.60
CA PHE A 209 -2.52 -2.72 8.45
C PHE A 209 -1.35 -3.65 8.18
N LEU A 210 -1.00 -4.42 9.22
CA LEU A 210 -0.08 -5.54 9.15
C LEU A 210 -0.64 -6.66 10.03
N ALA A 211 -0.64 -7.90 9.53
CA ALA A 211 -1.14 -9.06 10.29
C ALA A 211 0.00 -10.01 10.65
N ASP A 212 -0.09 -10.63 11.82
CA ASP A 212 0.82 -11.68 12.27
C ASP A 212 0.11 -12.66 13.23
N GLY A 213 -0.19 -13.86 12.73
CA GLY A 213 -0.92 -14.88 13.49
C GLY A 213 -2.29 -14.37 13.93
N GLN A 214 -2.53 -14.30 15.23
CA GLN A 214 -3.76 -13.73 15.81
C GLN A 214 -3.73 -12.20 15.95
N SER A 215 -2.55 -11.59 15.84
CA SER A 215 -2.38 -10.14 16.02
C SER A 215 -2.66 -9.39 14.73
N LEU A 216 -3.42 -8.29 14.84
CA LEU A 216 -3.56 -7.28 13.81
C LEU A 216 -2.95 -5.97 14.31
N TYR A 217 -2.13 -5.36 13.49
CA TYR A 217 -1.47 -4.10 13.77
C TYR A 217 -1.97 -3.02 12.81
N ALA A 218 -2.07 -1.78 13.30
CA ALA A 218 -2.37 -0.62 12.48
C ALA A 218 -1.33 0.48 12.70
N GLN A 219 -0.83 1.06 11.61
CA GLN A 219 0.02 2.26 11.64
C GLN A 219 -0.86 3.50 11.68
N LEU A 220 -0.60 4.39 12.64
CA LEU A 220 -1.33 5.65 12.81
C LEU A 220 -0.44 6.85 12.40
N ILE A 221 -1.03 7.89 11.80
CA ILE A 221 -0.31 9.14 11.55
C ILE A 221 0.05 9.80 12.89
N GLY A 222 1.31 10.24 13.00
CA GLY A 222 1.82 11.01 14.15
C GLY A 222 2.01 10.19 15.42
N GLN A 223 1.83 8.88 15.38
CA GLN A 223 2.01 7.96 16.51
C GLN A 223 2.71 6.68 16.05
N SER A 224 3.16 5.88 17.02
CA SER A 224 3.58 4.49 16.78
C SER A 224 2.40 3.62 16.34
N MET A 225 2.69 2.38 15.97
CA MET A 225 1.65 1.39 15.67
C MET A 225 0.73 1.15 16.88
N ILE A 226 -0.52 0.73 16.62
CA ILE A 226 -1.43 0.08 17.58
C ILE A 226 -1.67 -1.41 17.22
N ARG A 227 -2.02 -2.26 18.19
CA ARG A 227 -2.21 -3.71 17.98
C ARG A 227 -3.49 -4.18 18.67
N THR A 228 -4.17 -5.12 18.05
CA THR A 228 -5.23 -5.92 18.67
C THR A 228 -4.90 -7.41 18.58
N THR A 229 -5.35 -8.18 19.57
CA THR A 229 -5.26 -9.65 19.61
C THR A 229 -6.63 -10.31 19.80
N ASP A 230 -7.68 -9.52 19.94
CA ASP A 230 -9.04 -9.93 20.28
C ASP A 230 -10.05 -9.47 19.21
N GLY A 231 -9.60 -9.36 17.96
CA GLY A 231 -10.45 -9.00 16.83
C GLY A 231 -10.92 -7.55 16.85
N GLY A 232 -10.11 -6.64 17.39
CA GLY A 232 -10.39 -5.21 17.41
C GLY A 232 -11.28 -4.75 18.56
N ALA A 233 -11.58 -5.62 19.54
CA ALA A 233 -12.31 -5.23 20.74
C ALA A 233 -11.45 -4.32 21.64
N ASN A 234 -10.14 -4.60 21.72
CA ASN A 234 -9.17 -3.74 22.37
C ASN A 234 -7.97 -3.47 21.47
N TRP A 235 -7.51 -2.22 21.49
CA TRP A 235 -6.31 -1.77 20.78
C TRP A 235 -5.30 -1.24 21.80
N GLU A 236 -4.18 -1.94 21.92
CA GLU A 236 -3.06 -1.52 22.74
C GLU A 236 -2.12 -0.60 21.95
N ILE A 237 -1.42 0.28 22.67
CA ILE A 237 -0.30 1.11 22.18
C ILE A 237 0.95 0.58 22.90
N PRO A 238 2.12 0.47 22.24
CA PRO A 238 3.32 0.00 22.92
C PRO A 238 3.79 1.04 23.95
N ILE A 239 3.94 0.61 25.21
CA ILE A 239 4.45 1.46 26.29
C ILE A 239 5.99 1.42 26.22
N GLY A 240 6.60 2.40 25.55
CA GLY A 240 8.06 2.50 25.36
C GLY A 240 8.62 1.56 24.28
N MET A 241 9.94 1.63 24.03
CA MET A 241 10.62 0.67 23.17
C MET A 241 10.69 -0.68 23.87
N LEU A 242 9.64 -1.50 23.72
CA LEU A 242 9.64 -2.88 24.16
C LEU A 242 10.86 -3.58 23.56
N SER A 243 11.77 -4.06 24.43
CA SER A 243 12.91 -4.87 24.01
C SER A 243 12.40 -6.14 23.32
N SER A 244 12.53 -6.21 22.00
CA SER A 244 11.98 -7.28 21.21
C SER A 244 12.99 -8.37 20.93
N LYS A 245 13.66 -8.85 21.99
CA LYS A 245 14.59 -9.98 21.89
C LYS A 245 13.97 -11.21 21.19
N ASN A 246 12.63 -11.28 21.14
CA ASN A 246 11.87 -12.36 20.50
C ASN A 246 11.05 -11.94 19.26
N ALA A 247 11.15 -10.71 18.74
CA ALA A 247 10.39 -10.34 17.54
C ALA A 247 10.97 -11.03 16.30
N LYS A 248 10.16 -11.88 15.68
CA LYS A 248 10.55 -12.71 14.53
C LYS A 248 9.95 -12.23 13.22
N THR A 249 8.80 -11.57 13.30
CA THR A 249 8.06 -11.09 12.12
C THR A 249 8.26 -9.59 11.95
N LEU A 250 8.05 -9.10 10.72
CA LEU A 250 8.13 -7.66 10.43
C LEU A 250 7.16 -6.85 11.31
N PRO A 251 5.88 -7.22 11.46
CA PRO A 251 4.94 -6.47 12.30
C PRO A 251 5.41 -6.40 13.75
N GLN A 252 5.92 -7.51 14.31
CA GLN A 252 6.49 -7.54 15.66
C GLN A 252 7.72 -6.63 15.79
N LYS A 253 8.65 -6.63 14.82
CA LYS A 253 9.82 -5.75 14.90
C LYS A 253 9.42 -4.28 14.84
N LEU A 254 8.55 -3.91 13.89
CA LEU A 254 8.06 -2.54 13.74
C LEU A 254 7.32 -2.06 15.00
N TRP A 255 6.48 -2.93 15.56
CA TRP A 255 5.79 -2.71 16.83
C TRP A 255 6.75 -2.33 17.96
N SER A 256 7.90 -2.99 17.99
CA SER A 256 8.92 -2.79 19.01
C SER A 256 9.90 -1.66 18.72
N GLY A 257 9.61 -0.82 17.73
CA GLY A 257 10.40 0.37 17.42
C GLY A 257 11.50 0.18 16.39
N TYR A 258 11.61 -0.99 15.74
CA TYR A 258 12.54 -1.17 14.63
C TYR A 258 12.32 -0.12 13.53
N ARG A 259 13.42 0.38 12.98
CA ARG A 259 13.47 1.28 11.83
C ARG A 259 14.49 0.70 10.85
N ALA A 260 14.15 0.70 9.56
CA ALA A 260 15.07 0.24 8.53
C ALA A 260 16.17 1.28 8.31
N GLU A 261 17.42 0.83 8.37
CA GLU A 261 18.60 1.66 8.06
C GLU A 261 19.05 1.31 6.64
N LEU A 262 18.53 2.06 5.66
CA LEU A 262 18.89 1.85 4.26
C LEU A 262 20.25 2.49 3.96
N PRO A 263 21.03 1.94 2.99
CA PRO A 263 22.28 2.56 2.57
C PRO A 263 22.08 4.02 2.14
N ASN A 264 22.95 4.92 2.64
CA ASN A 264 22.95 6.37 2.36
C ASN A 264 21.71 7.15 2.86
N ASP A 265 21.02 6.71 3.93
CA ASP A 265 19.73 7.30 4.34
C ASP A 265 19.78 8.22 5.58
N SER A 266 18.91 9.24 5.60
CA SER A 266 18.44 9.95 6.80
C SER A 266 16.93 10.26 6.85
N SER A 267 16.09 9.95 5.84
CA SER A 267 14.61 9.85 5.90
C SER A 267 13.95 9.82 4.51
N GLY A 268 13.67 8.63 3.97
CA GLY A 268 12.88 8.49 2.73
C GLY A 268 12.06 7.20 2.60
N LEU A 269 11.99 6.38 3.66
CA LEU A 269 11.30 5.09 3.63
C LEU A 269 9.79 5.27 3.39
N ARG A 270 9.29 4.72 2.28
CA ARG A 270 7.87 4.78 1.91
C ARG A 270 7.10 3.56 2.39
N PHE A 271 7.69 2.37 2.25
CA PHE A 271 7.11 1.15 2.78
C PHE A 271 8.19 0.17 3.19
N ILE A 272 7.81 -0.73 4.09
CA ILE A 272 8.50 -1.98 4.35
C ILE A 272 7.47 -3.10 4.36
N SER A 273 7.74 -4.19 3.64
CA SER A 273 6.82 -5.32 3.51
C SER A 273 7.58 -6.64 3.60
N SER A 274 7.00 -7.64 4.25
CA SER A 274 7.54 -8.99 4.28
C SER A 274 7.18 -9.72 3.00
N SER A 275 8.10 -10.52 2.47
CA SER A 275 7.90 -11.37 1.30
C SER A 275 8.52 -12.75 1.52
N PRO A 276 8.21 -13.76 0.68
CA PRO A 276 8.90 -15.05 0.72
C PRO A 276 10.43 -14.98 0.52
N ARG A 277 10.96 -13.83 0.07
CA ARG A 277 12.40 -13.61 -0.19
C ARG A 277 13.14 -12.88 0.92
N GLY A 278 12.42 -12.45 1.96
CA GLY A 278 12.90 -11.51 2.96
C GLY A 278 12.06 -10.24 2.97
N TRP A 279 12.58 -9.16 3.52
CA TRP A 279 11.86 -7.90 3.64
C TRP A 279 12.21 -6.98 2.48
N LEU A 280 11.20 -6.38 1.87
CA LEU A 280 11.34 -5.39 0.83
C LEU A 280 11.11 -4.01 1.44
N ALA A 281 12.01 -3.07 1.14
CA ALA A 281 11.87 -1.67 1.52
C ALA A 281 11.91 -0.81 0.27
N GLY A 282 10.86 -0.03 0.07
CA GLY A 282 10.78 0.97 -1.00
C GLY A 282 10.93 2.37 -0.41
N ARG A 283 11.57 3.26 -1.15
CA ARG A 283 11.73 4.66 -0.76
C ARG A 283 11.13 5.58 -1.83
N THR A 284 10.89 6.82 -1.44
CA THR A 284 10.45 7.90 -2.34
C THR A 284 11.66 8.70 -2.84
N MET A 285 11.58 9.22 -4.07
CA MET A 285 12.57 10.17 -4.61
C MET A 285 12.44 11.55 -3.93
N ASP A 286 11.22 11.89 -3.50
CA ASP A 286 10.90 13.15 -2.86
C ASP A 286 10.72 12.91 -1.36
N GLY A 287 11.46 13.62 -0.51
CA GLY A 287 11.36 13.53 0.95
C GLY A 287 10.06 14.11 1.55
N CYS A 288 8.93 13.95 0.87
CA CYS A 288 7.62 14.51 1.22
C CYS A 288 6.53 13.43 1.35
#